data_AF-N1WM95-F1
#
_entry.id   AF-N1WM95-F1
#
_cell.length_a   1.000
_cell.length_b   1.000
_cell.length_c   1.000
_cell.angle_alpha   90.00
_cell.angle_beta   90.00
_cell.angle_gamma   90.00
#
_symmetry.space_group_name_H-M   'P 1'
#
loop_
_entity.id
_entity.type
_entity.pdbx_description
1 polymer ?
#
loop_
_entity_poly.entity_id
_entity_poly.type
_entity_poly.pdbx_seq_one_letter_code
_entity_poly.pdbx_strand_id
1 'polypeptide(L)'
;MKTSQRGEISRLAIELKPGVFVASVNARVRDQLWKKISEEWKSDAILLYSSNTEQGYGIRSHGDPSREVVDFDGLLLMSKPDPKRGQKDIPDEFNFSNIPDGDESPFSNLKDFMNEKATSLLLETDPFEPT
;
A
#
# COMPACT_ATOMS: atom_id res chain seq x y z
N MET A 1 3.62 -18.33 -2.69
CA MET A 1 2.86 -18.93 -3.80
C MET A 1 2.91 -20.46 -3.72
N LYS A 2 1.76 -21.13 -3.85
CA LYS A 2 1.62 -22.60 -3.78
C LYS A 2 2.08 -23.27 -5.08
N THR A 3 2.43 -24.55 -5.05
CA THR A 3 2.87 -25.33 -6.22
C THR A 3 1.80 -25.39 -7.32
N SER A 4 0.52 -25.50 -6.95
CA SER A 4 -0.60 -25.49 -7.90
C SER A 4 -0.72 -24.17 -8.67
N GLN A 5 -0.56 -23.04 -7.97
CA GLN A 5 -0.60 -21.69 -8.55
C GLN A 5 0.56 -21.50 -9.54
N ARG A 6 1.76 -21.96 -9.18
CA ARG A 6 2.93 -21.97 -10.07
C ARG A 6 2.64 -22.73 -11.35
N GLY A 7 2.14 -23.97 -11.24
CA GLY A 7 1.82 -24.79 -12.40
C GLY A 7 0.76 -24.16 -13.30
N GLU A 8 -0.17 -23.39 -12.74
CA GLU A 8 -1.15 -22.65 -13.53
C GLU A 8 -0.54 -21.46 -14.30
N ILE A 9 0.32 -20.65 -13.65
CA ILE A 9 1.04 -19.56 -14.32
C ILE A 9 1.96 -20.10 -15.42
N SER A 10 2.63 -21.24 -15.19
CA SER A 10 3.55 -21.87 -16.13
C SER A 10 2.90 -22.31 -17.45
N ARG A 11 1.56 -22.36 -17.55
CA ARG A 11 0.86 -22.61 -18.83
C ARG A 11 0.92 -21.42 -19.79
N LEU A 12 1.07 -20.21 -19.25
CA LEU A 12 1.02 -18.95 -20.00
C LEU A 12 2.36 -18.20 -19.98
N ALA A 13 3.21 -18.49 -18.99
CA ALA A 13 4.44 -17.76 -18.72
C ALA A 13 5.64 -18.69 -18.53
N ILE A 14 6.82 -18.18 -18.84
CA ILE A 14 8.10 -18.81 -18.52
C ILE A 14 8.57 -18.29 -17.17
N GLU A 15 8.96 -19.19 -16.27
CA GLU A 15 9.59 -18.83 -15.01
C GLU A 15 11.10 -18.63 -15.18
N LEU A 16 11.59 -17.40 -15.02
CA LEU A 16 13.01 -17.07 -15.18
C LEU A 16 13.80 -17.32 -13.89
N LYS A 17 13.17 -17.08 -12.74
CA LYS A 17 13.67 -17.30 -11.39
C LYS A 17 12.49 -17.66 -10.49
N PRO A 18 12.73 -18.29 -9.32
CA PRO A 18 11.65 -18.55 -8.37
C PRO A 18 10.78 -17.32 -8.11
N GLY A 19 9.51 -17.36 -8.53
CA GLY A 19 8.56 -16.26 -8.35
C GLY A 19 8.57 -15.19 -9.45
N VAL A 20 9.42 -15.30 -10.47
CA VAL A 20 9.54 -14.32 -11.56
C VAL A 20 9.10 -14.96 -12.88
N PHE A 21 7.98 -14.47 -13.41
CA PHE A 21 7.34 -15.01 -14.60
C PHE A 21 7.29 -13.97 -15.71
N VAL A 22 7.49 -14.41 -16.95
CA VAL A 22 7.39 -13.57 -18.15
C VAL A 22 6.48 -14.24 -19.17
N ALA A 23 5.53 -13.48 -19.69
CA ALA A 23 4.56 -13.94 -20.70
C ALA A 23 4.28 -12.83 -21.71
N SER A 24 3.98 -13.23 -22.94
CA SER A 24 3.35 -12.35 -23.93
C SER A 24 1.88 -12.75 -24.06
N VAL A 25 0.99 -11.93 -23.50
CA VAL A 25 -0.45 -12.18 -23.47
C VAL A 25 -1.22 -10.88 -23.70
N ASN A 26 -2.43 -11.00 -24.25
CA ASN A 26 -3.31 -9.85 -24.43
C ASN A 26 -3.86 -9.32 -23.09
N ALA A 27 -4.45 -8.12 -23.13
CA ALA A 27 -5.00 -7.44 -21.95
C ALA A 27 -6.03 -8.29 -21.19
N ARG A 28 -6.91 -9.00 -21.90
CA ARG A 28 -7.95 -9.84 -21.28
C ARG A 28 -7.34 -10.97 -20.44
N VAL A 29 -6.39 -11.70 -21.00
CA VAL A 29 -5.70 -12.80 -20.30
C VAL A 29 -4.89 -12.26 -19.12
N ARG A 30 -4.19 -11.14 -19.32
CA ARG A 30 -3.49 -10.43 -18.23
C ARG A 30 -4.43 -10.08 -17.08
N ASP A 31 -5.59 -9.49 -17.37
CA ASP A 31 -6.52 -9.01 -16.35
C ASP A 31 -7.21 -10.17 -15.61
N GLN A 32 -7.52 -11.27 -16.31
CA GLN A 32 -7.99 -12.51 -15.67
C GLN A 32 -6.93 -13.13 -14.75
N LEU A 33 -5.67 -13.18 -15.20
CA LEU A 33 -4.57 -13.67 -14.37
C LEU A 33 -4.37 -12.78 -13.14
N TRP A 34 -4.45 -11.46 -13.31
CA TRP A 34 -4.35 -10.51 -12.19
C TRP A 34 -5.47 -10.72 -11.18
N LYS A 35 -6.71 -10.90 -11.63
CA LYS A 35 -7.86 -11.20 -10.78
C LYS A 35 -7.64 -12.47 -9.96
N LYS A 36 -7.14 -13.54 -10.60
CA LYS A 36 -6.79 -14.79 -9.90
C LYS A 36 -5.75 -14.58 -8.81
N ILE A 37 -4.67 -13.87 -9.13
CA ILE A 37 -3.58 -13.61 -8.18
C ILE A 37 -4.06 -12.80 -6.98
N SER A 38 -4.82 -11.73 -7.23
CA SER A 38 -5.24 -10.76 -6.21
C SER A 38 -6.47 -11.20 -5.41
N GLU A 39 -7.50 -11.75 -6.04
CA GLU A 39 -8.76 -12.06 -5.37
C GLU A 39 -8.86 -13.52 -4.90
N GLU A 40 -8.50 -14.48 -5.77
CA GLU A 40 -8.65 -15.91 -5.48
C GLU A 40 -7.49 -16.43 -4.64
N TRP A 41 -6.27 -16.12 -5.06
CA TRP A 41 -5.05 -16.61 -4.42
C TRP A 41 -4.57 -15.72 -3.28
N LYS A 42 -4.99 -14.45 -3.26
CA LYS A 42 -4.58 -13.43 -2.29
C LYS A 42 -3.07 -13.47 -2.04
N SER A 43 -2.31 -13.51 -3.13
CA SER A 43 -0.86 -13.71 -3.09
C SER A 43 -0.12 -12.40 -3.32
N ASP A 44 0.92 -12.15 -2.53
CA ASP A 44 1.80 -10.99 -2.73
C ASP A 44 2.43 -11.04 -4.12
N ALA A 45 2.17 -10.02 -4.94
CA ALA A 45 2.60 -10.00 -6.32
C ALA A 45 2.70 -8.57 -6.88
N ILE A 46 3.64 -8.41 -7.82
CA ILE A 46 3.77 -7.23 -8.66
C ILE A 46 3.62 -7.69 -10.11
N LEU A 47 2.73 -7.04 -10.84
CA LEU A 47 2.54 -7.22 -12.27
C LEU A 47 3.08 -5.99 -13.01
N LEU A 48 4.08 -6.21 -13.85
CA LEU A 48 4.55 -5.24 -14.84
C LEU A 48 4.01 -5.65 -16.20
N TYR A 49 3.42 -4.72 -16.95
CA TYR A 49 2.86 -5.00 -18.27
C TYR A 49 3.08 -3.83 -19.22
N SER A 50 3.21 -4.10 -20.52
CA SER A 50 3.32 -3.05 -21.53
C SER A 50 2.03 -2.23 -21.60
N SER A 51 2.18 -0.90 -21.64
CA SER A 51 1.08 0.06 -21.72
C SER A 51 1.49 1.23 -22.58
N ASN A 52 0.51 1.95 -23.13
CA ASN A 52 0.75 3.18 -23.90
C ASN A 52 0.87 4.39 -22.97
N THR A 53 1.86 4.34 -22.06
CA THR A 53 2.24 5.41 -21.13
C THR A 53 3.63 5.92 -21.50
N GLU A 54 4.06 7.05 -20.94
CA GLU A 54 5.40 7.62 -21.19
C GLU A 54 6.53 6.65 -20.82
N GLN A 55 6.33 5.84 -19.78
CA GLN A 55 7.29 4.81 -19.36
C GLN A 55 7.19 3.51 -20.19
N GLY A 56 6.16 3.36 -21.03
CA GLY A 56 5.92 2.16 -21.84
C GLY A 56 5.37 0.96 -21.05
N TYR A 57 5.05 1.14 -19.77
CA TYR A 57 4.52 0.09 -18.90
C TYR A 57 3.54 0.63 -17.86
N GLY A 58 2.75 -0.29 -17.32
CA GLY A 58 1.96 -0.10 -16.11
C GLY A 58 2.36 -1.10 -15.03
N ILE A 59 2.13 -0.73 -13.78
CA ILE A 59 2.40 -1.57 -12.60
C ILE A 59 1.08 -1.82 -11.86
N ARG A 60 0.88 -3.04 -11.38
CA ARG A 60 -0.11 -3.35 -10.33
C ARG A 60 0.57 -4.11 -9.20
N SER A 61 0.17 -3.83 -7.97
CA SER A 61 0.63 -4.53 -6.77
C SER A 61 -0.55 -5.08 -5.97
N HIS A 62 -0.34 -6.22 -5.32
CA HIS A 62 -1.29 -6.81 -4.38
C HIS A 62 -0.53 -7.42 -3.21
N GLY A 63 -1.15 -7.39 -2.02
CA GLY A 63 -0.56 -7.92 -0.79
C GLY A 63 0.39 -6.93 -0.12
N ASP A 64 1.34 -7.45 0.67
CA ASP A 64 2.41 -6.66 1.30
C ASP A 64 3.74 -6.86 0.55
N PRO A 65 3.96 -6.14 -0.56
CA PRO A 65 5.27 -6.10 -1.16
C PRO A 65 6.19 -5.27 -0.27
N SER A 66 7.43 -5.75 -0.05
CA SER A 66 8.55 -4.96 0.52
C SER A 66 8.83 -3.62 -0.19
N ARG A 67 8.07 -3.30 -1.25
CA ARG A 67 8.13 -2.08 -2.06
C ARG A 67 6.72 -1.68 -2.49
N GLU A 68 6.38 -0.42 -2.34
CA GLU A 68 5.11 0.15 -2.78
C GLU A 68 5.26 0.88 -4.12
N VAL A 69 4.19 0.93 -4.91
CA VAL A 69 4.15 1.72 -6.15
C VAL A 69 3.72 3.13 -5.79
N VAL A 70 4.51 4.13 -6.20
CA VAL A 70 4.24 5.55 -5.92
C VAL A 70 4.21 6.31 -7.23
N ASP A 71 3.21 7.18 -7.39
CA ASP A 71 3.18 8.18 -8.46
C ASP A 71 3.98 9.41 -8.01
N PHE A 72 4.99 9.77 -8.81
CA PHE A 72 5.78 10.97 -8.63
C PHE A 72 5.84 11.74 -9.93
N ASP A 73 5.06 12.83 -10.01
CA ASP A 73 4.99 13.71 -11.19
C ASP A 73 4.61 12.95 -12.48
N GLY A 74 3.66 12.01 -12.38
CA GLY A 74 3.20 11.18 -13.50
C GLY A 74 4.09 9.96 -13.78
N LEU A 75 5.21 9.80 -13.06
CA LEU A 75 6.07 8.63 -13.15
C LEU A 75 5.74 7.61 -12.07
N LEU A 76 5.54 6.35 -12.47
CA LEU A 76 5.39 5.24 -11.52
C LEU A 76 6.78 4.81 -11.05
N LEU A 77 7.01 4.87 -9.73
CA LEU A 77 8.26 4.50 -9.06
C LEU A 77 8.02 3.41 -8.00
N MET A 78 9.08 2.69 -7.64
CA MET A 78 9.06 1.72 -6.53
C MET A 78 9.73 2.32 -5.29
N SER A 79 8.93 2.65 -4.28
CA SER A 79 9.42 3.11 -2.97
C SER A 79 9.71 1.92 -2.07
N LYS A 80 10.78 2.00 -1.29
CA LYS A 80 10.99 1.08 -0.16
C LYS A 80 10.48 1.80 1.08
N PRO A 81 9.48 1.25 1.80
CA PRO A 81 9.00 1.88 3.02
C PRO A 81 10.14 1.98 4.03
N ASP A 82 10.37 3.19 4.54
CA ASP A 82 11.32 3.41 5.63
C ASP A 82 10.60 3.03 6.94
N PRO A 83 11.08 2.01 7.69
CA PRO A 83 10.45 1.59 8.94
C PRO A 83 10.37 2.72 9.97
N LYS A 84 11.19 3.77 9.84
CA LYS A 84 11.18 4.92 10.77
C LYS A 84 10.13 5.97 10.42
N ARG A 85 9.55 5.95 9.22
CA ARG A 85 8.62 6.99 8.73
C ARG A 85 7.28 7.03 9.48
N GLY A 86 6.90 5.93 10.16
CA GLY A 86 5.73 5.86 11.04
C GLY A 86 5.97 6.40 12.45
N GLN A 87 7.23 6.56 12.85
CA GLN A 87 7.62 7.38 14.00
C GLN A 87 7.70 8.81 13.48
N LYS A 88 6.54 9.49 13.34
CA LYS A 88 6.58 10.94 13.46
C LYS A 88 7.18 11.18 14.84
N ASP A 89 8.40 11.68 14.87
CA ASP A 89 9.00 12.27 16.06
C ASP A 89 7.98 13.29 16.55
N ILE A 90 7.11 12.89 17.47
CA ILE A 90 6.46 13.83 18.37
C ILE A 90 7.66 14.50 19.01
N PRO A 91 7.91 15.81 18.77
CA PRO A 91 9.02 16.50 19.42
C PRO A 91 8.95 16.14 20.91
N ASP A 92 10.07 15.85 21.58
CA ASP A 92 10.05 15.40 22.98
C ASP A 92 9.18 16.30 23.89
N GLU A 93 9.04 17.58 23.53
CA GLU A 93 8.14 18.57 24.13
C GLU A 93 6.64 18.17 24.16
N PHE A 94 6.17 17.29 23.27
CA PHE A 94 4.80 16.79 23.19
C PHE A 94 4.67 15.32 23.62
N ASN A 95 5.76 14.69 24.07
CA ASN A 95 5.76 13.30 24.53
C ASN A 95 5.32 13.22 26.00
N PHE A 96 4.01 13.17 26.25
CA PHE A 96 3.40 13.16 27.60
C PHE A 96 3.56 11.83 28.36
N SER A 97 4.41 10.90 27.91
CA SER A 97 4.58 9.59 28.53
C SER A 97 5.41 9.62 29.82
N ASN A 98 6.12 10.72 30.10
CA ASN A 98 6.95 10.90 31.30
C ASN A 98 6.41 11.99 32.24
N ILE A 99 5.09 12.17 32.31
CA ILE A 99 4.48 13.00 33.35
C ILE A 99 4.56 12.19 34.66
N PRO A 100 5.25 12.67 35.72
CA PRO A 100 5.22 12.00 37.01
C PRO A 100 3.77 11.92 37.50
N ASP A 101 3.35 10.72 37.91
CA ASP A 101 2.04 10.47 38.51
C ASP A 101 1.94 11.24 39.83
N GLY A 102 1.57 12.51 39.74
CA GLY A 102 1.40 13.44 40.83
C GLY A 102 0.68 14.67 40.29
N ASP A 103 -0.60 14.75 40.61
CA ASP A 103 -1.54 15.87 40.38
C ASP A 103 -0.83 17.24 40.38
N GLU A 104 -1.04 18.19 39.47
CA GLU A 104 -2.24 18.57 38.72
C GLU A 104 -1.81 19.08 37.33
N SER A 105 -2.22 18.41 36.25
CA SER A 105 -2.29 19.09 34.95
C SER A 105 -3.61 19.85 34.91
N PRO A 106 -3.62 21.18 34.65
CA PRO A 106 -4.86 21.96 34.49
C PRO A 106 -5.67 21.52 33.25
N PHE A 107 -5.10 20.63 32.44
CA PHE A 107 -5.74 20.01 31.29
C PHE A 107 -5.80 18.49 31.45
N SER A 108 -6.37 18.02 32.57
CA SER A 108 -6.67 16.59 32.80
C SER A 108 -7.40 15.92 31.63
N ASN A 109 -8.18 16.70 30.89
CA ASN A 109 -8.98 16.26 29.75
C ASN A 109 -8.32 16.53 28.38
N LEU A 110 -7.02 16.83 28.31
CA LEU A 110 -6.36 17.17 27.04
C LEU A 110 -6.38 15.99 26.04
N LYS A 111 -6.26 14.75 26.52
CA LYS A 111 -6.36 13.56 25.67
C LYS A 111 -7.74 13.44 25.05
N ASP A 112 -8.79 13.72 25.82
CA ASP A 112 -10.17 13.69 25.35
C ASP A 112 -10.44 14.82 24.36
N PHE A 113 -9.97 16.04 24.67
CA PHE A 113 -10.06 17.19 23.78
C PHE A 113 -9.37 16.94 22.42
N MET A 114 -8.16 16.37 22.42
CA MET A 114 -7.42 16.09 21.19
C MET A 114 -8.06 14.94 20.39
N ASN A 115 -8.62 13.91 21.05
CA ASN A 115 -9.37 12.84 20.39
C ASN A 115 -10.67 13.37 19.74
N GLU A 116 -11.38 14.27 20.42
CA GLU A 116 -12.59 14.92 19.90
C GLU A 116 -12.27 15.81 18.68
N LYS A 117 -11.14 16.54 18.74
CA LYS A 117 -10.62 17.35 17.63
C LYS A 117 -10.18 16.50 16.43
N ALA A 118 -9.54 15.36 16.66
CA ALA A 118 -9.13 14.44 15.58
C ALA A 118 -10.35 13.78 14.91
N THR A 119 -11.38 13.46 15.70
CA THR A 119 -12.63 12.85 15.20
C THR A 119 -13.44 13.85 14.36
N SER A 120 -13.50 15.12 14.76
CA SER A 120 -14.18 16.17 13.97
C SER A 120 -13.47 16.48 12.64
N LEU A 121 -12.13 16.47 12.62
CA LEU A 121 -11.35 16.66 11.39
C LEU A 121 -11.52 15.52 10.37
N LEU A 122 -11.84 14.30 10.81
CA LEU A 122 -12.13 13.17 9.92
C LEU A 122 -13.56 13.22 9.35
N LEU A 123 -14.49 13.89 10.03
CA LEU A 123 -15.86 14.11 9.57
C LEU A 123 -15.99 15.29 8.59
N GLU A 124 -15.04 16.24 8.60
CA GLU A 124 -15.02 17.37 7.66
C GLU A 124 -14.40 17.04 6.29
N THR A 125 -13.79 15.85 6.13
CA THR A 125 -13.19 15.41 4.87
C THR A 125 -13.89 14.20 4.27
N ASP A 126 -15.17 14.36 3.90
CA ASP A 126 -15.79 13.51 2.87
C ASP A 126 -15.75 14.26 1.53
N PRO A 127 -14.96 13.82 0.53
CA PRO A 127 -15.08 14.35 -0.82
C PRO A 127 -16.11 13.55 -1.64
N PHE A 128 -17.11 14.27 -2.14
CA PHE A 128 -17.84 14.05 -3.41
C PHE A 128 -19.04 13.08 -3.43
N GLU A 129 -20.26 13.63 -3.48
CA GLU A 129 -21.44 12.96 -4.07
C GLU A 129 -21.41 13.07 -5.61
N PRO A 130 -21.85 12.04 -6.36
CA PRO A 130 -21.80 12.00 -7.83
C PRO A 130 -22.96 12.79 -8.47
N THR A 131 -22.67 13.49 -9.57
CA THR A 131 -23.68 13.91 -10.57
C THR A 131 -23.48 13.15 -11.86
#